data_AF-A0A0M2UYN5-F1
#
_entry.id   AF-A0A0M2UYN5-F1
#
_cell.length_a   1.000
_cell.length_b   1.000
_cell.length_c   1.000
_cell.angle_alpha   90.00
_cell.angle_beta   90.00
_cell.angle_gamma   90.00
#
_symmetry.space_group_name_H-M   'P 1'
#
loop_
_entity.id
_entity.type
_entity.pdbx_description
1 polymer ?
#
loop_
_entity_poly.entity_id
_entity_poly.type
_entity_poly.pdbx_seq_one_letter_code
_entity_poly.pdbx_strand_id
1 'polypeptide(L)'
;MSFWGFPRYISVGEKQQRAKKKLEQLMKKNKDIQPVRIEGTAIAKTWWGKAWNKNLESYADYSNRIGRGRSYVRCGSVLDLQIQEGHVKSLVQGSDSEPYSIVIKIKALEEDIWKEIKDFCAGKLDSLQELLMGKFPKDLGEMFTTCGKGLFPSPKEIDFDCSCPDFASMCKHVAATLYGVGARLDHAPNLFFLLRKIEIGDLISETMRDKTEELLTLAEKKSQRILEGQDLSSVFGIEMDTVPDFERKNEGDAASKTASLEKIKATAKTRKTPPKKPLHGPKSQVIQKSGRKTTKKTKKVATSKAVKGKAAKKPAKKLPKKAARKFRA
;
A
#
# COMPACT_ATOMS: atom_id res chain seq x y z
N MET A 1 13.52 27.62 -40.47
CA MET A 1 12.14 27.11 -40.31
C MET A 1 11.61 27.61 -38.98
N SER A 2 10.40 28.17 -38.97
CA SER A 2 9.84 29.05 -37.94
C SER A 2 9.94 28.48 -36.52
N PHE A 3 10.82 29.05 -35.69
CA PHE A 3 11.07 28.65 -34.29
C PHE A 3 9.93 29.07 -33.32
N TRP A 4 8.79 29.54 -33.85
CA TRP A 4 7.66 30.11 -33.11
C TRP A 4 6.32 29.47 -33.49
N GLY A 5 6.31 28.18 -33.83
CA GLY A 5 5.08 27.41 -34.03
C GLY A 5 4.62 26.74 -32.73
N PHE A 6 3.36 26.94 -32.34
CA PHE A 6 2.78 26.11 -31.28
C PHE A 6 2.81 24.63 -31.71
N PRO A 7 3.31 23.72 -30.85
CA PRO A 7 3.37 22.31 -31.20
C PRO A 7 1.99 21.77 -31.61
N ARG A 8 1.97 20.90 -32.63
CA ARG A 8 0.72 20.24 -33.06
C ARG A 8 0.06 19.54 -31.88
N TYR A 9 -1.25 19.74 -31.71
CA TYR A 9 -2.01 19.01 -30.71
C TYR A 9 -1.97 17.50 -30.99
N ILE A 10 -1.56 16.72 -29.99
CA ILE A 10 -1.51 15.26 -30.05
C ILE A 10 -2.70 14.71 -29.26
N SER A 11 -3.54 13.92 -29.94
CA SER A 11 -4.70 13.29 -29.33
C SER A 11 -4.31 12.24 -28.27
N VAL A 12 -5.22 11.95 -27.34
CA VAL A 12 -5.02 10.91 -26.31
C VAL A 12 -4.78 9.54 -26.94
N GLY A 13 -5.55 9.18 -27.98
CA GLY A 13 -5.38 7.91 -28.69
C GLY A 13 -4.02 7.78 -29.37
N GLU A 14 -3.52 8.87 -29.96
CA GLU A 14 -2.19 8.88 -30.57
C GLU A 14 -1.08 8.68 -29.51
N LYS A 15 -1.21 9.32 -28.33
CA LYS A 15 -0.27 9.08 -27.21
C LYS A 15 -0.27 7.62 -26.77
N GLN A 16 -1.45 7.03 -26.61
CA GLN A 16 -1.60 5.62 -26.25
C GLN A 16 -0.97 4.69 -27.29
N GLN A 17 -1.15 4.97 -28.60
CA GLN A 17 -0.55 4.17 -29.66
C GLN A 17 0.98 4.30 -29.66
N ARG A 18 1.53 5.50 -29.48
CA ARG A 18 2.98 5.71 -29.35
C ARG A 18 3.54 4.93 -28.17
N ALA A 19 2.90 5.03 -27.00
CA ALA A 19 3.30 4.31 -25.80
C ALA A 19 3.24 2.78 -26.00
N LYS A 20 2.16 2.25 -26.60
CA LYS A 20 2.02 0.81 -26.90
C LYS A 20 3.10 0.31 -27.85
N LYS A 21 3.34 1.01 -28.98
CA LYS A 21 4.38 0.63 -29.95
C LYS A 21 5.76 0.61 -29.30
N LYS A 22 6.06 1.62 -28.47
CA LYS A 22 7.35 1.71 -27.77
C LYS A 22 7.48 0.65 -26.69
N LEU A 23 6.42 0.38 -25.95
CA LEU A 23 6.37 -0.71 -24.98
C LEU A 23 6.63 -2.07 -25.66
N GLU A 24 6.00 -2.36 -26.79
CA GLU A 24 6.26 -3.60 -27.56
C GLU A 24 7.71 -3.68 -28.04
N GLN A 25 8.30 -2.58 -28.49
CA GLN A 25 9.71 -2.52 -28.87
C GLN A 25 10.63 -2.77 -27.68
N LEU A 26 10.32 -2.18 -26.52
CA LEU A 26 11.12 -2.35 -25.32
C LEU A 26 10.99 -3.77 -24.76
N MET A 27 9.78 -4.35 -24.74
CA MET A 27 9.54 -5.73 -24.28
C MET A 27 10.25 -6.77 -25.14
N LYS A 28 10.48 -6.47 -26.44
CA LYS A 28 11.30 -7.30 -27.33
C LYS A 28 12.78 -7.26 -26.96
N LYS A 29 13.28 -6.12 -26.46
CA LYS A 29 14.69 -5.94 -26.07
C LYS A 29 14.97 -6.44 -24.65
N ASN A 30 14.05 -6.18 -23.72
CA ASN A 30 14.17 -6.55 -22.32
C ASN A 30 12.83 -7.10 -21.81
N LYS A 31 12.84 -8.31 -21.26
CA LYS A 31 11.63 -8.99 -20.77
C LYS A 31 11.23 -8.56 -19.36
N ASP A 32 12.11 -7.88 -18.62
CA ASP A 32 11.90 -7.54 -17.19
C ASP A 32 11.17 -6.20 -16.99
N ILE A 33 10.57 -5.67 -18.04
CA ILE A 33 9.88 -4.38 -18.01
C ILE A 33 8.56 -4.52 -17.28
N GLN A 34 8.33 -3.62 -16.33
CA GLN A 34 7.12 -3.56 -15.52
C GLN A 34 6.30 -2.32 -15.88
N PRO A 35 5.42 -2.40 -16.89
CA PRO A 35 4.60 -1.26 -17.25
C PRO A 35 3.55 -0.97 -16.19
N VAL A 36 3.11 0.29 -16.12
CA VAL A 36 1.98 0.70 -15.27
C VAL A 36 0.73 0.79 -16.12
N ARG A 37 -0.27 -0.03 -15.80
CA ARG A 37 -1.59 0.02 -16.43
C ARG A 37 -2.62 0.40 -15.39
N ILE A 38 -3.30 1.52 -15.62
CA ILE A 38 -4.42 1.94 -14.77
C ILE A 38 -5.70 1.34 -15.36
N GLU A 39 -6.42 0.59 -14.54
CA GLU A 39 -7.75 0.08 -14.86
C GLU A 39 -8.82 1.05 -14.36
N GLY A 40 -9.56 1.65 -15.27
CA GLY A 40 -10.68 2.54 -14.96
C GLY A 40 -10.31 4.03 -14.88
N THR A 41 -11.11 4.81 -14.15
CA THR A 41 -11.00 6.28 -14.08
C THR A 41 -10.08 6.77 -12.96
N ALA A 42 -10.02 6.02 -11.86
CA ALA A 42 -9.19 6.31 -10.69
C ALA A 42 -7.75 5.80 -10.90
N ILE A 43 -6.76 6.62 -10.54
CA ILE A 43 -5.34 6.24 -10.60
C ILE A 43 -5.02 5.23 -9.49
N ALA A 44 -5.55 5.48 -8.29
CA ALA A 44 -5.46 4.58 -7.15
C ALA A 44 -6.86 4.28 -6.59
N LYS A 45 -7.11 3.01 -6.29
CA LYS A 45 -8.36 2.46 -5.75
C LYS A 45 -8.31 2.39 -4.22
N THR A 46 -7.17 1.98 -3.66
CA THR A 46 -7.01 1.79 -2.21
C THR A 46 -6.86 3.11 -1.47
N TRP A 47 -7.05 3.12 -0.16
CA TRP A 47 -6.91 4.35 0.62
C TRP A 47 -5.44 4.79 0.71
N TRP A 48 -4.48 3.86 0.81
CA TRP A 48 -3.05 4.18 0.90
C TRP A 48 -2.49 4.70 -0.43
N GLY A 49 -2.89 4.12 -1.57
CA GLY A 49 -2.52 4.64 -2.89
C GLY A 49 -3.09 6.04 -3.13
N LYS A 50 -4.32 6.32 -2.64
CA LYS A 50 -4.90 7.67 -2.66
C LYS A 50 -4.15 8.62 -1.72
N ALA A 51 -3.77 8.16 -0.54
CA ALA A 51 -2.99 8.95 0.41
C ALA A 51 -1.62 9.32 -0.19
N TRP A 52 -0.94 8.38 -0.85
CA TRP A 52 0.32 8.64 -1.56
C TRP A 52 0.16 9.74 -2.62
N ASN A 53 -0.89 9.61 -3.45
CA ASN A 53 -1.20 10.61 -4.47
C ASN A 53 -1.51 11.98 -3.85
N LYS A 54 -2.22 12.03 -2.73
CA LYS A 54 -2.51 13.26 -1.98
C LYS A 54 -1.23 13.88 -1.40
N ASN A 55 -0.34 13.05 -0.86
CA ASN A 55 0.95 13.48 -0.32
C ASN A 55 1.84 14.09 -1.42
N LEU A 56 1.90 13.45 -2.59
CA LEU A 56 2.57 14.04 -3.75
C LEU A 56 2.01 15.41 -4.15
N GLU A 57 0.69 15.55 -4.09
CA GLU A 57 0.03 16.81 -4.45
C GLU A 57 0.38 17.94 -3.49
N SER A 58 0.82 17.63 -2.28
CA SER A 58 1.31 18.62 -1.31
C SER A 58 2.69 19.19 -1.66
N TYR A 59 3.51 18.45 -2.42
CA TYR A 59 4.87 18.87 -2.79
C TYR A 59 4.90 19.88 -3.93
N ALA A 60 3.80 20.00 -4.65
CA ALA A 60 3.80 20.65 -5.95
C ALA A 60 3.31 22.09 -5.82
N ASP A 61 4.24 23.03 -5.88
CA ASP A 61 3.95 24.46 -6.03
C ASP A 61 3.23 24.78 -7.36
N TYR A 62 3.20 23.84 -8.32
CA TYR A 62 2.67 24.04 -9.67
C TYR A 62 1.56 23.04 -10.04
N SER A 63 0.33 23.37 -9.68
CA SER A 63 -0.89 22.59 -9.99
C SER A 63 -1.04 22.19 -11.47
N ASN A 64 -0.55 23.01 -12.41
CA ASN A 64 -0.62 22.75 -13.85
C ASN A 64 0.31 21.58 -14.31
N ARG A 65 1.37 21.26 -13.57
CA ARG A 65 2.30 20.17 -13.92
C ARG A 65 1.74 18.80 -13.53
N ILE A 66 1.11 18.72 -12.36
CA ILE A 66 0.47 17.51 -11.84
C ILE A 66 -0.64 17.01 -12.77
N GLY A 67 -1.50 17.92 -13.23
CA GLY A 67 -2.61 17.56 -14.13
C GLY A 67 -2.14 16.88 -15.41
N ARG A 68 -1.02 17.33 -15.98
CA ARG A 68 -0.38 16.69 -17.14
C ARG A 68 0.21 15.32 -16.77
N GLY A 69 0.87 15.20 -15.62
CA GLY A 69 1.36 13.92 -15.11
C GLY A 69 0.25 12.86 -14.99
N ARG A 70 -0.90 13.22 -14.40
CA ARG A 70 -2.09 12.35 -14.31
C ARG A 70 -2.56 11.86 -15.67
N SER A 71 -2.54 12.74 -16.69
CA SER A 71 -2.92 12.36 -18.06
C SER A 71 -1.95 11.33 -18.65
N TYR A 72 -0.64 11.47 -18.41
CA TYR A 72 0.37 10.55 -18.95
C TYR A 72 0.22 9.14 -18.37
N VAL A 73 0.02 8.98 -17.06
CA VAL A 73 -0.18 7.64 -16.48
C VAL A 73 -1.46 6.99 -17.00
N ARG A 74 -2.55 7.76 -17.12
CA ARG A 74 -3.81 7.26 -17.70
C ARG A 74 -3.68 6.88 -19.17
N CYS A 75 -2.78 7.51 -19.92
CA CYS A 75 -2.48 7.12 -21.29
C CYS A 75 -1.56 5.89 -21.39
N GLY A 76 -1.10 5.33 -20.27
CA GLY A 76 -0.11 4.25 -20.28
C GLY A 76 1.26 4.71 -20.77
N SER A 77 1.60 6.00 -20.63
CA SER A 77 2.90 6.53 -21.06
C SER A 77 4.05 6.08 -20.17
N VAL A 78 3.79 5.52 -18.99
CA VAL A 78 4.82 4.94 -18.11
C VAL A 78 5.09 3.52 -18.58
N LEU A 79 6.16 3.37 -19.37
CA LEU A 79 6.50 2.13 -20.07
C LEU A 79 7.16 1.11 -19.14
N ASP A 80 7.99 1.60 -18.22
CA ASP A 80 8.65 0.81 -17.20
C ASP A 80 8.61 1.55 -15.87
N LEU A 81 8.36 0.83 -14.79
CA LEU A 81 8.39 1.35 -13.42
C LEU A 81 8.95 0.26 -12.51
N GLN A 82 10.20 0.42 -12.14
CA GLN A 82 10.91 -0.46 -11.22
C GLN A 82 11.09 0.25 -9.88
N ILE A 83 10.57 -0.39 -8.84
CA ILE A 83 10.71 0.09 -7.46
C ILE A 83 11.81 -0.75 -6.81
N GLN A 84 12.88 -0.08 -6.40
CA GLN A 84 14.02 -0.67 -5.71
C GLN A 84 14.18 0.00 -4.34
N GLU A 85 15.08 -0.54 -3.54
CA GLU A 85 15.35 0.00 -2.21
C GLU A 85 15.84 1.46 -2.27
N GLY A 86 15.10 2.38 -1.64
CA GLY A 86 15.43 3.80 -1.61
C GLY A 86 15.34 4.55 -2.94
N HIS A 87 14.95 3.91 -4.05
CA HIS A 87 14.82 4.61 -5.33
C HIS A 87 13.86 3.95 -6.31
N VAL A 88 13.29 4.77 -7.20
CA VAL A 88 12.40 4.36 -8.28
C VAL A 88 13.05 4.72 -9.61
N LYS A 89 13.16 3.73 -10.50
CA LYS A 89 13.57 3.93 -11.89
C LYS A 89 12.35 3.80 -12.78
N SER A 90 12.20 4.70 -13.74
CA SER A 90 11.12 4.57 -14.71
C SER A 90 11.49 5.11 -16.08
N LEU A 91 10.76 4.61 -17.09
CA LEU A 91 10.82 5.08 -18.46
C LEU A 91 9.46 5.63 -18.85
N VAL A 92 9.40 6.90 -19.22
CA VAL A 92 8.15 7.57 -19.59
C VAL A 92 8.22 8.07 -21.02
N GLN A 93 7.26 7.63 -21.84
CA GLN A 93 7.10 8.10 -23.20
C GLN A 93 6.64 9.57 -23.21
N GLY A 94 7.52 10.41 -23.75
CA GLY A 94 7.34 11.84 -23.88
C GLY A 94 6.86 12.30 -25.25
N SER A 95 7.18 13.57 -25.54
CA SER A 95 7.05 14.14 -26.89
C SER A 95 8.12 13.59 -27.85
N ASP A 96 9.31 13.29 -27.31
CA ASP A 96 10.46 12.80 -28.09
C ASP A 96 10.29 11.33 -28.52
N SER A 97 11.10 10.91 -29.50
CA SER A 97 11.10 9.55 -30.04
C SER A 97 11.62 8.52 -29.03
N GLU A 98 12.53 8.93 -28.15
CA GLU A 98 13.07 8.13 -27.06
C GLU A 98 12.33 8.44 -25.75
N PRO A 99 12.03 7.43 -24.92
CA PRO A 99 11.42 7.64 -23.62
C PRO A 99 12.43 8.31 -22.67
N TYR A 100 11.93 9.21 -21.82
CA TYR A 100 12.77 9.84 -20.81
C TYR A 100 13.03 8.86 -19.66
N SER A 101 14.28 8.80 -19.22
CA SER A 101 14.68 8.17 -17.97
C SER A 101 14.37 9.09 -16.78
N ILE A 102 13.77 8.51 -15.75
CA ILE A 102 13.49 9.18 -14.48
C ILE A 102 14.04 8.33 -13.34
N VAL A 103 14.75 9.00 -12.43
CA VAL A 103 15.22 8.42 -11.19
C VAL A 103 14.68 9.25 -10.05
N ILE A 104 13.97 8.61 -9.13
CA ILE A 104 13.46 9.24 -7.91
C ILE A 104 14.20 8.60 -6.75
N LYS A 105 14.89 9.40 -5.94
CA LYS A 105 15.59 8.92 -4.75
C LYS A 105 14.77 9.29 -3.53
N ILE A 106 14.57 8.34 -2.63
CA ILE A 106 13.86 8.52 -1.36
C ILE A 106 14.84 8.20 -0.25
N LYS A 107 14.99 9.12 0.70
CA LYS A 107 15.83 8.90 1.88
C LYS A 107 15.28 7.77 2.74
N ALA A 108 16.18 7.06 3.42
CA ALA A 108 15.79 6.09 4.44
C ALA A 108 14.98 6.78 5.55
N LEU A 109 14.12 6.02 6.22
CA LEU A 109 13.44 6.51 7.42
C LEU A 109 14.45 6.65 8.56
N GLU A 110 14.34 7.73 9.34
CA GLU A 110 15.14 7.92 10.55
C GLU A 110 14.78 6.87 11.61
N GLU A 111 15.77 6.36 12.34
CA GLU A 111 15.57 5.27 13.30
C GLU A 111 14.62 5.64 14.43
N ASP A 112 14.62 6.90 14.88
CA ASP A 112 13.75 7.36 15.95
C ASP A 112 12.28 7.41 15.51
N ILE A 113 12.03 7.87 14.28
CA ILE A 113 10.69 7.82 13.68
C ILE A 113 10.25 6.37 13.51
N TRP A 114 11.17 5.48 13.13
CA TRP A 114 10.86 4.06 13.00
C TRP A 114 10.48 3.44 14.34
N LYS A 115 11.19 3.75 15.43
CA LYS A 115 10.82 3.32 16.79
C LYS A 115 9.42 3.79 17.17
N GLU A 116 9.09 5.06 16.95
CA GLU A 116 7.73 5.59 17.22
C GLU A 116 6.64 4.80 16.46
N ILE A 117 6.90 4.43 15.21
CA ILE A 117 6.00 3.60 14.41
C ILE A 117 5.88 2.18 14.98
N LYS A 118 6.98 1.59 15.42
CA LYS A 118 7.01 0.25 16.03
C LYS A 118 6.20 0.21 17.32
N ASP A 119 6.44 1.15 18.23
CA ASP A 119 5.72 1.27 19.50
C ASP A 119 4.21 1.42 19.27
N PHE A 120 3.81 2.18 18.25
CA PHE A 120 2.40 2.34 17.89
C PHE A 120 1.78 1.06 17.33
N CYS A 121 2.56 0.25 16.60
CA CYS A 121 2.11 -1.03 16.06
C CYS A 121 2.03 -2.12 17.13
N ALA A 122 2.88 -2.06 18.17
CA ALA A 122 2.90 -3.06 19.25
C ALA A 122 1.54 -3.20 19.95
N GLY A 123 0.80 -2.09 20.09
CA GLY A 123 -0.55 -2.09 20.67
C GLY A 123 -1.68 -2.57 19.74
N LYS A 124 -1.41 -2.88 18.46
CA LYS A 124 -2.44 -3.15 17.44
C LYS A 124 -2.12 -4.38 16.58
N LEU A 125 -2.12 -5.57 17.18
CA LEU A 125 -1.83 -6.83 16.49
C LEU A 125 -2.74 -7.12 15.29
N ASP A 126 -4.03 -6.79 15.39
CA ASP A 126 -4.98 -6.98 14.28
C ASP A 126 -4.56 -6.16 13.04
N SER A 127 -4.05 -4.95 13.27
CA SER A 127 -3.51 -4.09 12.22
C SER A 127 -2.25 -4.68 11.58
N LEU A 128 -1.40 -5.35 12.36
CA LEU A 128 -0.21 -6.02 11.84
C LEU A 128 -0.56 -7.24 10.97
N GLN A 129 -1.59 -8.01 11.35
CA GLN A 129 -2.07 -9.12 10.55
C GLN A 129 -2.58 -8.63 9.18
N GLU A 130 -3.32 -7.52 9.14
CA GLU A 130 -3.73 -6.90 7.87
C GLU A 130 -2.53 -6.51 7.01
N LEU A 131 -1.50 -5.94 7.62
CA LEU A 131 -0.27 -5.55 6.92
C LEU A 131 0.43 -6.76 6.28
N LEU A 132 0.48 -7.89 6.99
CA LEU A 132 1.03 -9.14 6.50
C LEU A 132 0.22 -9.71 5.32
N MET A 133 -1.11 -9.53 5.35
CA MET A 133 -1.98 -9.87 4.22
C MET A 133 -1.86 -8.90 3.03
N GLY A 134 -0.96 -7.92 3.10
CA GLY A 134 -0.77 -6.92 2.06
C GLY A 134 -1.92 -5.91 2.02
N LYS A 135 -2.48 -5.55 3.18
CA LYS A 135 -3.47 -4.47 3.32
C LYS A 135 -2.96 -3.48 4.35
N PHE A 136 -2.99 -2.19 4.04
CA PHE A 136 -2.72 -1.19 5.06
C PHE A 136 -3.99 -0.96 5.89
N PRO A 137 -3.96 -1.19 7.22
CA PRO A 137 -5.10 -0.91 8.10
C PRO A 137 -5.31 0.59 8.25
N LYS A 138 -6.57 1.02 8.25
CA LYS A 138 -6.92 2.45 8.36
C LYS A 138 -6.44 3.05 9.68
N ASP A 139 -6.40 2.25 10.73
CA ASP A 139 -6.01 2.66 12.08
C ASP A 139 -4.53 3.06 12.19
N LEU A 140 -3.70 2.61 11.23
CA LEU A 140 -2.30 3.03 11.10
C LEU A 140 -2.13 4.15 10.07
N GLY A 141 -3.18 4.49 9.32
CA GLY A 141 -3.10 5.43 8.21
C GLY A 141 -2.75 6.84 8.62
N GLU A 142 -3.28 7.34 9.74
CA GLU A 142 -2.95 8.68 10.24
C GLU A 142 -1.48 8.78 10.61
N MET A 143 -0.93 7.76 11.29
CA MET A 143 0.48 7.76 11.67
C MET A 143 1.39 7.67 10.43
N PHE A 144 1.11 6.74 9.50
CA PHE A 144 1.93 6.60 8.30
C PHE A 144 1.89 7.81 7.36
N THR A 145 0.80 8.59 7.40
CA THR A 145 0.61 9.78 6.56
C THR A 145 1.00 11.09 7.25
N THR A 146 1.40 11.05 8.52
CA THR A 146 1.82 12.23 9.27
C THR A 146 3.06 12.86 8.64
N CYS A 147 2.98 14.14 8.29
CA CYS A 147 4.05 14.84 7.59
C CYS A 147 5.34 14.88 8.46
N GLY A 148 6.44 14.34 7.93
CA GLY A 148 7.75 14.35 8.57
C GLY A 148 7.96 13.35 9.72
N LYS A 149 6.90 12.65 10.16
CA LYS A 149 6.97 11.56 11.15
C LYS A 149 6.40 10.24 10.65
N GLY A 150 5.91 10.23 9.42
CA GLY A 150 5.27 9.08 8.80
C GLY A 150 6.22 8.30 7.90
N LEU A 151 5.67 7.22 7.35
CA LEU A 151 6.33 6.42 6.32
C LEU A 151 6.43 7.19 4.99
N PHE A 152 5.57 8.18 4.80
CA PHE A 152 5.53 8.99 3.60
C PHE A 152 6.66 10.02 3.62
N PRO A 153 7.45 10.13 2.53
CA PRO A 153 8.58 11.05 2.52
C PRO A 153 8.11 12.49 2.68
N SER A 154 8.93 13.34 3.28
CA SER A 154 8.74 14.79 3.18
C SER A 154 9.32 15.31 1.85
N PRO A 155 8.97 16.55 1.40
CA PRO A 155 9.59 17.15 0.22
C PRO A 155 11.13 17.22 0.28
N LYS A 156 11.72 17.21 1.49
CA LYS A 156 13.17 17.25 1.71
C LYS A 156 13.84 15.87 1.70
N GLU A 157 13.03 14.82 1.71
CA GLU A 157 13.46 13.41 1.69
C GLU A 157 13.33 12.77 0.32
N ILE A 158 12.85 13.52 -0.68
CA ILE A 158 12.63 13.02 -2.02
C ILE A 158 13.32 13.90 -3.05
N ASP A 159 14.20 13.29 -3.83
CA ASP A 159 14.94 13.96 -4.89
C ASP A 159 14.49 13.41 -6.25
N PHE A 160 14.38 14.31 -7.24
CA PHE A 160 13.88 14.00 -8.56
C PHE A 160 14.95 14.27 -9.62
N ASP A 161 15.18 13.27 -10.47
CA ASP A 161 16.04 13.39 -11.65
C ASP A 161 15.24 12.92 -12.88
N CYS A 162 15.22 13.75 -13.92
CA CYS A 162 14.56 13.44 -15.18
C CYS A 162 15.39 13.98 -16.35
N SER A 163 15.65 13.14 -17.35
CA SER A 163 16.36 13.51 -18.59
C SER A 163 15.60 14.46 -19.53
N CYS A 164 14.48 15.04 -19.10
CA CYS A 164 13.69 15.91 -19.96
C CYS A 164 14.21 17.36 -19.93
N PRO A 165 14.01 18.15 -20.99
CA PRO A 165 14.48 19.54 -21.06
C PRO A 165 13.65 20.52 -20.21
N ASP A 166 13.03 20.07 -19.11
CA ASP A 166 12.25 20.90 -18.18
C ASP A 166 13.13 21.19 -16.94
N PHE A 167 13.41 22.48 -16.68
CA PHE A 167 14.19 22.93 -15.52
C PHE A 167 13.41 22.89 -14.19
N ALA A 168 12.22 22.30 -14.20
CA ALA A 168 11.43 22.06 -13.01
C ALA A 168 12.06 21.01 -12.10
N SER A 169 12.05 21.25 -10.79
CA SER A 169 12.28 20.20 -9.80
C SER A 169 11.30 19.02 -9.98
N MET A 170 10.03 19.31 -10.26
CA MET A 170 9.01 18.31 -10.58
C MET A 170 8.41 18.55 -11.96
N CYS A 171 8.88 17.80 -12.96
CA CYS A 171 8.32 17.83 -14.30
C CYS A 171 7.07 16.93 -14.44
N LYS A 172 6.38 17.01 -15.58
CA LYS A 172 5.21 16.15 -15.86
C LYS A 172 5.54 14.64 -15.86
N HIS A 173 6.78 14.25 -16.19
CA HIS A 173 7.21 12.85 -16.23
C HIS A 173 7.48 12.30 -14.82
N VAL A 174 8.11 13.11 -13.95
CA VAL A 174 8.27 12.79 -12.52
C VAL A 174 6.90 12.62 -11.87
N ALA A 175 5.98 13.56 -12.11
CA ALA A 175 4.61 13.43 -11.60
C ALA A 175 3.91 12.15 -12.12
N ALA A 176 4.08 11.81 -13.39
CA ALA A 176 3.54 10.58 -13.95
C ALA A 176 4.15 9.32 -13.27
N THR A 177 5.45 9.34 -13.03
CA THR A 177 6.16 8.25 -12.34
C THR A 177 5.59 8.03 -10.96
N LEU A 178 5.44 9.09 -10.16
CA LEU A 178 4.95 9.00 -8.79
C LEU A 178 3.47 8.59 -8.69
N TYR A 179 2.63 9.05 -9.63
CA TYR A 179 1.26 8.52 -9.75
C TYR A 179 1.26 7.02 -10.12
N GLY A 180 2.22 6.59 -10.95
CA GLY A 180 2.43 5.19 -11.27
C GLY A 180 2.88 4.36 -10.07
N VAL A 181 3.72 4.93 -9.19
CA VAL A 181 4.07 4.34 -7.89
C VAL A 181 2.82 4.14 -7.06
N GLY A 182 1.96 5.17 -6.92
CA GLY A 182 0.68 5.05 -6.22
C GLY A 182 -0.21 3.91 -6.75
N ALA A 183 -0.27 3.74 -8.08
CA ALA A 183 -1.00 2.64 -8.70
C ALA A 183 -0.33 1.26 -8.45
N ARG A 184 1.00 1.18 -8.38
CA ARG A 184 1.72 -0.07 -8.05
C ARG A 184 1.50 -0.45 -6.59
N LEU A 185 1.48 0.52 -5.70
CA LEU A 185 1.28 0.34 -4.26
C LEU A 185 -0.11 -0.22 -3.92
N ASP A 186 -1.12 0.04 -4.75
CA ASP A 186 -2.44 -0.61 -4.62
C ASP A 186 -2.36 -2.14 -4.72
N HIS A 187 -1.43 -2.65 -5.51
CA HIS A 187 -1.24 -4.09 -5.74
C HIS A 187 -0.19 -4.69 -4.79
N ALA A 188 0.85 -3.93 -4.47
CA ALA A 188 2.00 -4.38 -3.67
C ALA A 188 2.37 -3.32 -2.62
N PRO A 189 1.71 -3.32 -1.45
CA PRO A 189 1.94 -2.31 -0.41
C PRO A 189 3.29 -2.46 0.30
N ASN A 190 3.87 -3.67 0.30
CA ASN A 190 5.21 -3.92 0.84
C ASN A 190 6.30 -3.03 0.22
N LEU A 191 6.09 -2.56 -1.01
CA LEU A 191 6.99 -1.65 -1.70
C LEU A 191 7.17 -0.30 -0.98
N PHE A 192 6.25 0.10 -0.09
CA PHE A 192 6.46 1.29 0.76
C PHE A 192 7.65 1.13 1.71
N PHE A 193 7.72 -0.02 2.38
CA PHE A 193 8.79 -0.31 3.32
C PHE A 193 10.13 -0.48 2.58
N LEU A 194 10.11 -1.16 1.43
CA LEU A 194 11.27 -1.26 0.54
C LEU A 194 11.77 0.13 0.12
N LEU A 195 10.88 1.05 -0.26
CA LEU A 195 11.24 2.42 -0.62
C LEU A 195 11.85 3.22 0.52
N ARG A 196 11.48 2.91 1.77
CA ARG A 196 12.02 3.56 2.98
C ARG A 196 13.19 2.81 3.60
N LYS A 197 13.67 1.74 2.95
CA LYS A 197 14.74 0.85 3.42
C LYS A 197 14.42 0.16 4.75
N ILE A 198 13.19 -0.29 4.88
CA ILE A 198 12.68 -0.93 6.09
C ILE A 198 12.30 -2.37 5.74
N GLU A 199 12.71 -3.31 6.58
CA GLU A 199 12.26 -4.68 6.52
C GLU A 199 11.00 -4.86 7.39
N ILE A 200 9.92 -5.32 6.77
CA ILE A 200 8.66 -5.61 7.47
C ILE A 200 8.85 -6.74 8.50
N GLY A 201 9.81 -7.64 8.24
CA GLY A 201 10.14 -8.75 9.13
C GLY A 201 10.59 -8.28 10.51
N ASP A 202 11.32 -7.17 10.57
CA ASP A 202 11.78 -6.58 11.83
C ASP A 202 10.61 -6.06 12.67
N LEU A 203 9.67 -5.34 12.02
CA LEU A 203 8.45 -4.85 12.68
C LEU A 203 7.67 -6.01 13.32
N ILE A 204 7.51 -7.12 12.60
CA ILE A 204 6.75 -8.28 13.08
C ILE A 204 7.49 -8.97 14.22
N SER A 205 8.78 -9.24 14.04
CA SER A 205 9.57 -10.00 15.01
C SER A 205 9.67 -9.28 16.35
N GLU A 206 9.85 -7.96 16.32
CA GLU A 206 9.86 -7.15 17.54
C GLU A 206 8.47 -7.07 18.19
N THR A 207 7.42 -6.77 17.42
CA THR A 207 6.05 -6.70 17.96
C THR A 207 5.62 -8.02 18.64
N MET A 208 6.01 -9.16 18.06
CA MET A 208 5.71 -10.47 18.65
C MET A 208 6.48 -10.69 19.96
N ARG A 209 7.75 -10.27 20.04
CA ARG A 209 8.54 -10.33 21.28
C ARG A 209 7.92 -9.48 22.38
N ASP A 210 7.62 -8.22 22.08
CA ASP A 210 7.02 -7.28 23.03
C ASP A 210 5.71 -7.84 23.60
N LYS A 211 4.88 -8.44 22.74
CA LYS A 211 3.63 -9.06 23.20
C LYS A 211 3.86 -10.31 24.03
N THR A 212 4.80 -11.18 23.65
CA THR A 212 5.11 -12.35 24.47
C THR A 212 5.63 -11.94 25.84
N GLU A 213 6.46 -10.91 25.93
CA GLU A 213 6.94 -10.35 27.20
C GLU A 213 5.79 -9.77 28.03
N GLU A 214 4.89 -9.00 27.40
CA GLU A 214 3.69 -8.49 28.08
C GLU A 214 2.81 -9.63 28.63
N LEU A 215 2.58 -10.69 27.86
CA LEU A 215 1.80 -11.84 28.31
C LEU A 215 2.50 -12.62 29.42
N LEU A 216 3.83 -12.75 29.38
CA LEU A 216 4.62 -13.38 30.45
C LEU A 216 4.51 -12.57 31.75
N THR A 217 4.68 -11.26 31.69
CA THR A 217 4.55 -10.39 32.87
C THR A 217 3.13 -10.37 33.45
N LEU A 218 2.10 -10.50 32.60
CA LEU A 218 0.71 -10.65 33.05
C LEU A 218 0.46 -12.01 33.69
N ALA A 219 1.09 -13.09 33.20
CA ALA A 219 0.98 -14.42 33.78
C ALA A 219 1.65 -14.49 35.17
N GLU A 220 2.75 -13.76 35.37
CA GLU A 220 3.41 -13.64 36.67
C GLU A 220 2.57 -12.86 37.70
N LYS A 221 1.69 -11.97 37.25
CA LYS A 221 0.75 -11.25 38.13
C LYS A 221 -0.41 -12.17 38.52
N LYS A 222 -0.28 -12.84 39.68
CA LYS A 222 -1.37 -13.60 40.32
C LYS A 222 -2.65 -12.74 40.38
N SER A 223 -3.70 -13.16 39.68
CA SER A 223 -5.01 -12.52 39.82
C SER A 223 -5.58 -12.84 41.21
N GLN A 224 -6.28 -11.89 41.83
CA GLN A 224 -6.93 -12.06 43.14
C GLN A 224 -7.99 -13.18 43.18
N ARG A 225 -8.29 -13.82 42.03
CA ARG A 225 -9.28 -14.88 41.87
C ARG A 225 -8.68 -16.29 41.85
N ILE A 226 -7.35 -16.43 41.96
CA ILE A 226 -6.66 -17.72 42.01
C ILE A 226 -6.44 -18.07 43.48
N LEU A 227 -7.21 -19.03 43.96
CA LEU A 227 -7.05 -19.63 45.29
C LEU A 227 -5.80 -20.50 45.28
N GLU A 228 -4.93 -20.33 46.28
CA GLU A 228 -3.83 -21.26 46.51
C GLU A 228 -4.42 -22.63 46.87
N GLY A 229 -3.81 -23.72 46.42
CA GLY A 229 -4.42 -25.07 46.43
C GLY A 229 -4.90 -25.57 47.81
N GLN A 230 -4.53 -24.89 48.89
CA GLN A 230 -5.02 -25.14 50.25
C GLN A 230 -6.47 -24.68 50.49
N ASP A 231 -7.00 -23.79 49.64
CA ASP A 231 -8.35 -23.19 49.78
C ASP A 231 -9.32 -23.65 48.67
N LEU A 232 -8.98 -24.70 47.92
CA LEU A 232 -9.88 -25.34 46.96
C LEU A 232 -10.74 -26.44 47.62
N SER A 233 -10.21 -27.09 48.65
CA SER A 233 -10.89 -28.11 49.45
C SER A 233 -12.05 -27.52 50.28
N SER A 234 -11.88 -26.31 50.79
CA SER A 234 -12.90 -25.55 51.54
C SER A 234 -14.06 -25.07 50.65
N VAL A 235 -13.80 -24.72 49.40
CA VAL A 235 -14.79 -24.12 48.48
C VAL A 235 -15.66 -25.18 47.79
N PHE A 236 -15.11 -26.36 47.46
CA PHE A 236 -15.87 -27.42 46.80
C PHE A 236 -16.46 -28.47 47.74
N GLY A 237 -16.08 -28.47 49.03
CA GLY A 237 -16.62 -29.43 50.02
C GLY A 237 -16.32 -30.90 49.68
N ILE A 238 -15.24 -31.13 48.91
CA ILE A 238 -14.76 -32.46 48.53
C ILE A 238 -13.44 -32.67 49.27
N GLU A 239 -13.38 -33.66 50.15
CA GLU A 239 -12.12 -34.23 50.62
C GLU A 239 -11.40 -34.86 49.42
N MET A 240 -10.42 -34.14 48.85
CA MET A 240 -9.47 -34.74 47.91
C MET A 240 -8.48 -35.56 48.73
N ASP A 241 -8.81 -36.83 48.98
CA ASP A 241 -7.83 -37.79 49.46
C ASP A 241 -6.79 -38.05 48.36
N THR A 242 -5.54 -37.73 48.70
CA THR A 242 -4.30 -37.98 47.93
C THR A 242 -4.12 -37.18 46.63
N VAL A 243 -3.34 -36.11 46.74
CA VAL A 243 -2.55 -35.59 45.62
C VAL A 243 -1.56 -36.69 45.16
N PRO A 244 -1.55 -37.11 43.88
CA PRO A 244 -0.47 -37.93 43.37
C PRO A 244 0.81 -37.07 43.37
N ASP A 245 1.78 -37.49 44.18
CA ASP A 245 3.08 -36.85 44.32
C ASP A 245 3.87 -37.02 43.00
N PHE A 246 3.88 -35.97 42.17
CA PHE A 246 4.59 -35.96 40.88
C PHE A 246 6.04 -35.46 40.99
N GLU A 247 6.59 -35.32 42.20
CA GLU A 247 7.98 -34.89 42.40
C GLU A 247 8.75 -35.80 43.37
N ARG A 248 9.26 -36.91 42.85
CA ARG A 248 10.64 -37.38 43.12
C ARG A 248 10.99 -38.64 42.33
N LYS A 249 11.89 -38.51 41.36
CA LYS A 249 12.89 -39.53 41.00
C LYS A 249 13.98 -38.95 40.08
N ASN A 250 14.93 -38.29 40.72
CA ASN A 250 16.33 -38.05 40.35
C ASN A 250 16.96 -37.72 41.73
N GLU A 251 17.88 -38.44 42.36
CA GLU A 251 19.12 -39.10 41.92
C GLU A 251 19.57 -40.16 42.97
N GLY A 252 20.46 -41.09 42.56
CA GLY A 252 21.30 -41.99 43.40
C GLY A 252 20.60 -43.22 43.98
N ASP A 253 21.04 -44.48 43.85
CA ASP A 253 22.40 -44.99 43.71
C ASP A 253 22.44 -46.38 43.05
N ALA A 254 23.62 -46.69 42.55
CA ALA A 254 24.03 -47.91 41.87
C ALA A 254 23.74 -49.22 42.64
N ALA A 255 23.29 -50.26 41.93
CA ALA A 255 24.07 -51.49 41.73
C ALA A 255 23.27 -52.61 41.04
N SER A 256 23.99 -53.36 40.20
CA SER A 256 23.75 -54.74 39.78
C SER A 256 22.76 -55.05 38.65
N LYS A 257 23.41 -55.36 37.51
CA LYS A 257 23.38 -56.66 36.81
C LYS A 257 22.63 -56.73 35.47
N THR A 258 23.50 -56.74 34.45
CA THR A 258 23.60 -57.72 33.36
C THR A 258 22.56 -57.72 32.24
N ALA A 259 23.10 -57.48 31.04
CA ALA A 259 22.90 -58.26 29.83
C ALA A 259 21.54 -58.13 29.13
N SER A 260 21.51 -57.37 28.03
CA SER A 260 21.75 -57.93 26.69
C SER A 260 21.19 -56.99 25.61
N LEU A 261 22.08 -56.65 24.68
CA LEU A 261 21.72 -56.12 23.38
C LEU A 261 20.96 -57.19 22.61
N GLU A 262 19.76 -56.90 22.11
CA GLU A 262 19.30 -57.55 20.88
C GLU A 262 18.39 -56.66 20.03
N LYS A 263 18.81 -56.55 18.77
CA LYS A 263 18.20 -55.83 17.66
C LYS A 263 16.79 -56.35 17.36
N ILE A 264 15.83 -55.45 17.15
CA ILE A 264 14.70 -55.73 16.25
C ILE A 264 14.81 -54.86 15.01
N LYS A 265 15.02 -55.57 13.91
CA LYS A 265 15.16 -55.10 12.53
C LYS A 265 13.89 -54.44 12.01
N ALA A 266 14.10 -53.54 11.07
CA ALA A 266 13.11 -53.02 10.15
C ALA A 266 12.28 -54.12 9.47
N THR A 267 10.97 -53.89 9.35
CA THR A 267 10.17 -54.40 8.24
C THR A 267 9.22 -53.31 7.75
N ALA A 268 9.60 -52.69 6.63
CA ALA A 268 8.71 -51.95 5.77
C ALA A 268 7.71 -52.92 5.12
N LYS A 269 6.41 -52.61 5.19
CA LYS A 269 5.40 -53.14 4.27
C LYS A 269 4.40 -52.05 3.89
N THR A 270 4.67 -51.46 2.73
CA THR A 270 3.75 -51.07 1.66
C THR A 270 2.24 -51.20 1.95
N ARG A 271 1.49 -50.10 1.86
CA ARG A 271 0.07 -50.15 1.53
C ARG A 271 -0.26 -49.21 0.37
N LYS A 272 -0.82 -49.84 -0.65
CA LYS A 272 -1.18 -49.38 -1.99
C LYS A 272 -2.42 -48.47 -1.97
N THR A 273 -2.45 -47.43 -2.81
CA THR A 273 -3.65 -46.90 -3.52
C THR A 273 -4.18 -47.96 -4.52
N PRO A 274 -5.36 -47.88 -5.20
CA PRO A 274 -6.33 -46.79 -5.50
C PRO A 274 -7.81 -47.33 -5.36
N PRO A 275 -8.91 -46.96 -6.11
CA PRO A 275 -9.15 -45.93 -7.14
C PRO A 275 -10.49 -45.14 -7.03
N LYS A 276 -10.68 -44.25 -8.02
CA LYS A 276 -11.79 -43.31 -8.28
C LYS A 276 -12.93 -43.91 -9.15
N LYS A 277 -14.10 -43.23 -9.05
CA LYS A 277 -15.17 -42.91 -10.07
C LYS A 277 -16.29 -43.96 -10.32
N PRO A 278 -17.46 -43.60 -10.94
CA PRO A 278 -18.15 -42.29 -11.10
C PRO A 278 -19.73 -42.29 -11.10
N LEU A 279 -20.34 -41.12 -11.39
CA LEU A 279 -21.70 -40.81 -11.95
C LEU A 279 -22.92 -40.88 -10.98
N HIS A 280 -23.95 -40.01 -10.98
CA HIS A 280 -24.73 -39.34 -12.04
C HIS A 280 -25.43 -38.04 -11.50
N GLY A 281 -25.71 -37.06 -12.39
CA GLY A 281 -26.52 -35.85 -12.10
C GLY A 281 -28.05 -36.04 -12.22
N PRO A 282 -28.86 -34.96 -12.19
CA PRO A 282 -29.35 -34.42 -13.46
C PRO A 282 -29.63 -32.89 -13.57
N LYS A 283 -29.38 -32.40 -14.80
CA LYS A 283 -30.18 -31.53 -15.71
C LYS A 283 -30.74 -30.14 -15.30
N SER A 284 -30.11 -29.13 -15.90
CA SER A 284 -30.62 -28.10 -16.83
C SER A 284 -32.15 -27.84 -16.94
N GLN A 285 -32.55 -26.57 -16.82
CA GLN A 285 -33.64 -25.98 -17.60
C GLN A 285 -33.22 -24.66 -18.24
N VAL A 286 -33.38 -24.65 -19.56
CA VAL A 286 -33.34 -23.52 -20.49
C VAL A 286 -34.78 -23.05 -20.66
N ILE A 287 -35.04 -21.73 -20.59
CA ILE A 287 -36.24 -21.14 -21.20
C ILE A 287 -35.81 -19.96 -22.07
N GLN A 288 -36.26 -20.03 -23.32
CA GLN A 288 -36.01 -19.11 -24.41
C GLN A 288 -36.96 -17.90 -24.38
N LYS A 289 -36.56 -16.91 -25.18
CA LYS A 289 -37.27 -15.68 -25.56
C LYS A 289 -38.73 -15.89 -25.97
N SER A 290 -39.56 -14.88 -25.70
CA SER A 290 -40.63 -14.44 -26.61
C SER A 290 -40.78 -12.93 -26.52
N GLY A 291 -40.70 -12.24 -27.66
CA GLY A 291 -40.95 -10.81 -27.75
C GLY A 291 -42.44 -10.48 -27.89
N ARG A 292 -42.79 -9.21 -27.60
CA ARG A 292 -43.87 -8.52 -28.31
C ARG A 292 -43.70 -6.99 -28.20
N LYS A 293 -43.72 -6.34 -29.37
CA LYS A 293 -43.90 -4.90 -29.59
C LYS A 293 -45.20 -4.42 -28.92
N THR A 294 -45.26 -3.17 -28.46
CA THR A 294 -46.21 -2.14 -28.95
C THR A 294 -46.11 -0.78 -28.23
N THR A 295 -45.85 0.26 -29.03
CA THR A 295 -46.55 1.56 -29.13
C THR A 295 -46.48 2.64 -28.03
N LYS A 296 -45.92 3.79 -28.45
CA LYS A 296 -46.47 5.18 -28.40
C LYS A 296 -47.16 5.68 -27.13
N LYS A 297 -46.62 6.77 -26.56
CA LYS A 297 -47.19 8.15 -26.54
C LYS A 297 -46.34 9.03 -25.62
N THR A 298 -45.57 9.99 -26.13
CA THR A 298 -45.91 11.44 -26.16
C THR A 298 -46.55 12.00 -24.89
N LYS A 299 -45.82 12.87 -24.19
CA LYS A 299 -46.34 14.16 -23.69
C LYS A 299 -45.20 15.18 -23.51
N LYS A 300 -45.20 16.18 -24.40
CA LYS A 300 -44.67 17.54 -24.16
C LYS A 300 -45.57 18.24 -23.13
N VAL A 301 -44.99 19.07 -22.25
CA VAL A 301 -45.40 20.45 -21.84
C VAL A 301 -44.16 20.99 -21.07
N ALA A 302 -43.33 21.90 -21.61
CA ALA A 302 -43.48 23.35 -21.80
C ALA A 302 -43.44 24.21 -20.52
N THR A 303 -42.38 25.02 -20.43
CA THR A 303 -42.31 26.44 -20.00
C THR A 303 -42.67 26.89 -18.58
N SER A 304 -41.69 27.51 -17.90
CA SER A 304 -41.77 28.87 -17.33
C SER A 304 -40.36 29.33 -16.91
N LYS A 305 -39.79 30.34 -17.59
CA LYS A 305 -39.70 31.78 -17.24
C LYS A 305 -38.75 32.13 -16.07
N ALA A 306 -37.62 32.71 -16.47
CA ALA A 306 -36.87 33.83 -15.92
C ALA A 306 -37.28 34.45 -14.58
N VAL A 307 -36.29 34.62 -13.68
CA VAL A 307 -36.18 35.76 -12.77
C VAL A 307 -34.74 36.28 -12.75
N LYS A 308 -34.62 37.58 -13.01
CA LYS A 308 -33.41 38.43 -12.90
C LYS A 308 -32.95 38.53 -11.44
N GLY A 309 -31.64 38.57 -11.19
CA GLY A 309 -31.11 38.76 -9.84
C GLY A 309 -29.66 39.23 -9.78
N LYS A 310 -29.43 40.49 -10.17
CA LYS A 310 -28.42 41.45 -9.69
C LYS A 310 -26.97 41.00 -9.42
N ALA A 311 -26.08 41.57 -10.23
CA ALA A 311 -24.68 41.82 -9.92
C ALA A 311 -24.52 42.71 -8.67
N ALA A 312 -23.61 42.32 -7.77
CA ALA A 312 -23.11 43.17 -6.69
C ALA A 312 -21.60 43.40 -6.87
N LYS A 313 -21.26 44.68 -6.96
CA LYS A 313 -19.92 45.25 -7.16
C LYS A 313 -18.99 44.96 -5.98
N LYS A 314 -17.74 44.63 -6.28
CA LYS A 314 -16.58 44.81 -5.40
C LYS A 314 -16.37 46.30 -5.08
N PRO A 315 -16.08 46.70 -3.84
CA PRO A 315 -15.43 47.97 -3.57
C PRO A 315 -13.91 47.78 -3.45
N ALA A 316 -13.19 48.53 -4.26
CA ALA A 316 -11.74 48.72 -4.16
C ALA A 316 -11.40 49.47 -2.86
N LYS A 317 -10.53 48.90 -2.02
CA LYS A 317 -9.90 49.62 -0.91
C LYS A 317 -8.72 50.43 -1.43
N LYS A 318 -8.83 51.74 -1.25
CA LYS A 318 -7.81 52.77 -1.52
C LYS A 318 -6.61 52.59 -0.57
N LEU A 319 -5.40 52.62 -1.13
CA LEU A 319 -4.15 52.91 -0.42
C LEU A 319 -4.04 54.43 -0.18
N PRO A 320 -3.70 54.90 1.04
CA PRO A 320 -3.24 56.26 1.24
C PRO A 320 -1.74 56.38 0.95
N LYS A 321 -1.39 57.40 0.16
CA LYS A 321 -0.02 57.85 -0.15
C LYS A 321 0.49 58.81 0.94
N LYS A 322 1.81 58.71 1.20
CA LYS A 322 2.76 59.71 1.70
C LYS A 322 2.74 60.10 3.19
N ALA A 323 3.86 59.82 3.85
CA ALA A 323 4.56 60.82 4.66
C ALA A 323 6.07 60.69 4.41
N ALA A 324 6.67 61.79 3.98
CA ALA A 324 8.10 61.96 3.81
C ALA A 324 8.76 62.15 5.18
N ARG A 325 9.95 61.59 5.38
CA ARG A 325 10.92 62.15 6.33
C ARG A 325 12.33 61.85 5.87
N LYS A 326 12.90 62.82 5.15
CA LYS A 326 14.36 63.04 5.10
C LYS A 326 14.76 63.55 6.47
N PHE A 327 15.76 62.96 7.09
CA PHE A 327 16.68 63.67 7.98
C PHE A 327 18.09 63.11 7.76
N ARG A 328 18.98 64.02 7.37
CA ARG A 328 20.44 63.87 7.34
C ARG A 328 20.95 63.69 8.77
N ALA A 329 21.88 62.75 8.96
CA ALA A 329 23.25 62.95 9.42
C ALA A 329 23.98 61.62 9.23
#